data_AF-K8ER92-F1
#
_entry.id   AF-K8ER92-F1
#
_cell.length_a   1.000
_cell.length_b   1.000
_cell.length_c   1.000
_cell.angle_alpha   90.00
_cell.angle_beta   90.00
_cell.angle_gamma   90.00
#
_symmetry.space_group_name_H-M   'P 1'
#
loop_
_entity.id
_entity.type
_entity.pdbx_description
1 polymer ?
#
loop_
_entity_poly.entity_id
_entity_poly.type
_entity_poly.pdbx_seq_one_letter_code
_entity_poly.pdbx_strand_id
1 'polypeptide(L)'
;MKFEKLNSLPPKLVSQGSRKASARWQILAFVCIWILVFLRQNSKANKTATYTIGEQQLKGIEIFLKPETSTRHNFGVLFERVLHDAQKKKGNFLEIGGGSGSFFDHNMATFGHMIQNYVIIEPYSLISETKERLPAFAEKVYKWRNNSSSPTSVTVHDEFSTNLELIKSFPDEYFDFVYIDGDHSYKGAKSDLINYFRKVRSGGVIAGHDYCCNRKEYESTIHAPWCGKYIYPVSTSKREKHGKDKVAFCGIFLGAEEFAKENNFYWLYTLEGRGEGNAAGDNNPSYFTIKL
;
A
#
# COMPACT_ATOMS: atom_id res chain seq x y z
N MET A 1 37.93 72.38 -1.25
CA MET A 1 39.26 72.00 -0.72
C MET A 1 39.76 70.88 -1.65
N LYS A 2 40.42 71.12 -2.80
CA LYS A 2 41.86 71.46 -3.06
C LYS A 2 42.79 70.53 -2.27
N PHE A 3 43.73 69.70 -2.76
CA PHE A 3 44.54 69.48 -4.00
C PHE A 3 44.97 67.96 -4.03
N GLU A 4 45.18 67.24 -5.15
CA GLU A 4 46.45 67.04 -5.94
C GLU A 4 47.72 66.74 -5.09
N LYS A 5 48.69 65.82 -5.33
CA LYS A 5 49.40 65.20 -6.49
C LYS A 5 50.22 63.98 -5.96
N LEU A 6 50.47 62.85 -6.65
CA LEU A 6 51.37 62.51 -7.79
C LEU A 6 52.90 62.41 -7.48
N ASN A 7 53.52 61.33 -8.05
CA ASN A 7 54.96 61.02 -8.28
C ASN A 7 55.72 60.22 -7.18
N SER A 8 56.63 59.26 -7.42
CA SER A 8 57.31 58.69 -8.61
C SER A 8 58.19 57.46 -8.22
N LEU A 9 58.50 56.58 -9.18
CA LEU A 9 59.39 55.37 -9.21
C LEU A 9 60.91 55.66 -8.89
N PRO A 10 61.95 54.75 -8.93
CA PRO A 10 62.13 53.34 -9.41
C PRO A 10 63.07 52.48 -8.43
N PRO A 11 63.88 51.42 -8.76
CA PRO A 11 64.20 50.71 -10.02
C PRO A 11 64.23 49.16 -10.02
N LYS A 12 64.42 48.61 -11.24
CA LYS A 12 64.70 47.20 -11.57
C LYS A 12 66.08 46.74 -11.06
N LEU A 13 66.19 45.49 -10.63
CA LEU A 13 67.43 44.69 -10.64
C LEU A 13 67.13 43.20 -10.92
N VAL A 14 68.14 42.53 -11.45
CA VAL A 14 68.12 41.37 -12.35
C VAL A 14 68.49 40.06 -11.62
N SER A 15 67.95 38.95 -12.12
CA SER A 15 68.41 37.55 -12.04
C SER A 15 68.54 36.85 -10.68
N GLN A 16 67.86 35.71 -10.50
CA GLN A 16 68.40 34.35 -10.72
C GLN A 16 67.42 33.31 -10.14
N GLY A 17 67.35 32.15 -10.79
CA GLY A 17 67.35 30.88 -10.04
C GLY A 17 66.07 30.37 -9.39
N SER A 18 65.25 29.70 -10.20
CA SER A 18 64.71 28.36 -9.92
C SER A 18 63.51 28.16 -8.96
N ARG A 19 62.49 27.51 -9.55
CA ARG A 19 61.63 26.45 -8.99
C ARG A 19 60.75 26.79 -7.77
N LYS A 20 59.49 27.14 -8.06
CA LYS A 20 58.29 26.30 -7.79
C LYS A 20 57.03 27.17 -7.86
N ALA A 21 56.47 27.35 -9.05
CA ALA A 21 55.13 27.90 -9.22
C ALA A 21 54.43 27.22 -10.40
N SER A 22 54.44 25.89 -10.44
CA SER A 22 53.84 25.09 -11.53
C SER A 22 52.69 24.19 -11.07
N ALA A 23 52.04 24.48 -9.92
CA ALA A 23 50.96 23.62 -9.44
C ALA A 23 49.67 24.36 -9.07
N ARG A 24 49.67 25.68 -8.82
CA ARG A 24 48.47 26.35 -8.30
C ARG A 24 47.56 27.01 -9.33
N TRP A 25 48.05 27.31 -10.53
CA TRP A 25 47.23 27.88 -11.61
C TRP A 25 46.74 26.87 -12.65
N GLN A 26 47.32 25.65 -12.70
CA GLN A 26 46.74 24.55 -13.46
C GLN A 26 45.57 23.87 -12.71
N ILE A 27 45.59 23.85 -11.38
CA ILE A 27 44.51 23.24 -10.59
C ILE A 27 43.20 24.06 -10.66
N LEU A 28 43.27 25.40 -10.68
CA LEU A 28 42.07 26.25 -10.79
C LEU A 28 41.40 26.17 -12.18
N ALA A 29 42.18 26.04 -13.26
CA ALA A 29 41.63 25.83 -14.61
C ALA A 29 41.03 24.41 -14.79
N PHE A 30 41.65 23.38 -14.19
CA PHE A 30 41.11 22.02 -14.22
C PHE A 30 39.85 21.86 -13.35
N VAL A 31 39.75 22.54 -12.20
CA VAL A 31 38.55 22.48 -11.35
C VAL A 31 37.36 23.17 -12.00
N CYS A 32 37.54 24.30 -12.71
CA CYS A 32 36.44 24.94 -13.43
C CYS A 32 35.97 24.14 -14.67
N ILE A 33 36.88 23.46 -15.37
CA ILE A 33 36.51 22.59 -16.51
C ILE A 33 35.83 21.30 -16.00
N TRP A 34 36.25 20.73 -14.86
CA TRP A 34 35.55 19.58 -14.26
C TRP A 34 34.19 19.96 -13.68
N ILE A 35 34.01 21.14 -13.07
CA ILE A 35 32.68 21.60 -12.63
C ILE A 35 31.76 21.82 -13.83
N LEU A 36 32.24 22.37 -14.95
CA LEU A 36 31.44 22.54 -16.16
C LEU A 36 31.17 21.21 -16.90
N VAL A 37 32.09 20.24 -16.88
CA VAL A 37 31.86 18.89 -17.43
C VAL A 37 30.95 18.06 -16.52
N PHE A 38 31.05 18.20 -15.19
CA PHE A 38 30.15 17.54 -14.23
C PHE A 38 28.74 18.16 -14.28
N LEU A 39 28.63 19.48 -14.46
CA LEU A 39 27.35 20.15 -14.71
C LEU A 39 26.78 19.86 -16.11
N ARG A 40 27.61 19.61 -17.15
CA ARG A 40 27.15 19.11 -18.47
C ARG A 40 26.82 17.62 -18.49
N GLN A 41 27.44 16.81 -17.63
CA GLN A 41 27.09 15.40 -17.48
C GLN A 41 25.84 15.22 -16.58
N ASN A 42 25.62 16.10 -15.60
CA ASN A 42 24.38 16.16 -14.80
C ASN A 42 23.24 16.94 -15.46
N SER A 43 23.46 17.61 -16.60
CA SER A 43 22.37 18.18 -17.41
C SER A 43 21.77 17.16 -18.39
N LYS A 44 22.22 15.90 -18.38
CA LYS A 44 21.46 14.80 -18.97
C LYS A 44 20.29 14.50 -18.03
N ALA A 45 19.27 15.33 -18.17
CA ALA A 45 17.89 15.09 -17.80
C ALA A 45 17.72 14.24 -16.52
N ASN A 46 17.31 14.91 -15.45
CA ASN A 46 16.20 14.38 -14.67
C ASN A 46 15.04 14.13 -15.64
N LYS A 47 15.10 13.04 -16.40
CA LYS A 47 13.92 12.36 -16.86
C LYS A 47 13.31 11.91 -15.55
N THR A 48 12.29 12.64 -15.10
CA THR A 48 11.14 12.00 -14.49
C THR A 48 10.96 10.74 -15.31
N ALA A 49 11.33 9.58 -14.75
CA ALA A 49 11.08 8.32 -15.40
C ALA A 49 9.56 8.23 -15.40
N THR A 50 8.94 8.73 -16.47
CA THR A 50 7.59 8.36 -16.84
C THR A 50 7.70 6.89 -17.17
N TYR A 51 7.59 6.06 -16.13
CA TYR A 51 7.31 4.65 -16.29
C TYR A 51 6.05 4.61 -17.13
N THR A 52 6.22 4.30 -18.41
CA THR A 52 5.08 4.08 -19.28
C THR A 52 4.58 2.70 -18.89
N ILE A 53 3.71 2.66 -17.88
CA ILE A 53 3.01 1.44 -17.52
C ILE A 53 2.20 1.08 -18.76
N GLY A 54 2.53 -0.02 -19.42
CA GLY A 54 1.82 -0.42 -20.65
C GLY A 54 0.34 -0.63 -20.35
N GLU A 55 -0.55 -0.38 -21.31
CA GLU A 55 -2.00 -0.62 -21.15
C GLU A 55 -2.30 -2.05 -20.68
N GLN A 56 -1.51 -3.03 -21.12
CA GLN A 56 -1.60 -4.40 -20.61
C GLN A 56 -1.30 -4.51 -19.11
N GLN A 57 -0.40 -3.71 -18.55
CA GLN A 57 -0.02 -3.77 -17.14
C GLN A 57 -1.03 -3.04 -16.24
N LEU A 58 -1.82 -2.09 -16.78
CA LEU A 58 -2.89 -1.42 -16.06
C LEU A 58 -4.23 -2.16 -16.12
N LYS A 59 -4.49 -3.01 -17.13
CA LYS A 59 -5.81 -3.62 -17.35
C LYS A 59 -6.41 -4.28 -16.09
N GLY A 60 -7.53 -3.73 -15.60
CA GLY A 60 -8.22 -4.17 -14.38
C GLY A 60 -7.84 -3.37 -13.12
N ILE A 61 -6.72 -2.65 -13.12
CA ILE A 61 -6.34 -1.69 -12.08
C ILE A 61 -7.03 -0.35 -12.31
N GLU A 62 -7.38 0.00 -13.55
CA GLU A 62 -7.95 1.33 -13.87
C GLU A 62 -9.27 1.61 -13.16
N ILE A 63 -10.03 0.57 -12.81
CA ILE A 63 -11.29 0.69 -12.06
C ILE A 63 -11.06 1.26 -10.65
N PHE A 64 -9.88 1.04 -10.07
CA PHE A 64 -9.48 1.55 -8.77
C PHE A 64 -8.96 3.00 -8.85
N LEU A 65 -8.68 3.51 -10.06
CA LEU A 65 -8.27 4.90 -10.26
C LEU A 65 -9.46 5.87 -10.29
N LYS A 66 -10.69 5.35 -10.40
CA LYS A 66 -11.93 6.14 -10.44
C LYS A 66 -12.71 5.95 -9.13
N PRO A 67 -12.97 7.02 -8.34
CA PRO A 67 -13.66 6.90 -7.06
C PRO A 67 -14.99 6.15 -7.11
N GLU A 68 -15.74 6.33 -8.20
CA GLU A 68 -17.10 5.80 -8.37
C GLU A 68 -17.11 4.28 -8.59
N THR A 69 -16.01 3.72 -9.12
CA THR A 69 -15.88 2.28 -9.39
C THR A 69 -14.84 1.60 -8.51
N SER A 70 -14.16 2.36 -7.67
CA SER A 70 -13.07 1.88 -6.83
C SER A 70 -13.61 1.34 -5.51
N THR A 71 -14.09 0.09 -5.50
CA THR A 71 -14.60 -0.55 -4.28
C THR A 71 -13.98 -1.92 -4.04
N ARG A 72 -13.95 -2.39 -2.79
CA ARG A 72 -13.57 -3.78 -2.46
C ARG A 72 -14.37 -4.86 -3.18
N HIS A 73 -15.60 -4.55 -3.65
CA HIS A 73 -16.38 -5.48 -4.47
C HIS A 73 -15.68 -5.80 -5.81
N ASN A 74 -14.75 -4.94 -6.23
CA ASN A 74 -13.97 -5.11 -7.44
C ASN A 74 -12.71 -5.96 -7.24
N PHE A 75 -12.39 -6.44 -6.04
CA PHE A 75 -11.22 -7.29 -5.83
C PHE A 75 -11.28 -8.60 -6.62
N GLY A 76 -12.47 -9.09 -6.98
CA GLY A 76 -12.61 -10.22 -7.91
C GLY A 76 -11.97 -9.95 -9.28
N VAL A 77 -12.01 -8.72 -9.78
CA VAL A 77 -11.37 -8.31 -11.05
C VAL A 77 -9.84 -8.33 -10.91
N LEU A 78 -9.34 -7.82 -9.78
CA LEU A 78 -7.91 -7.86 -9.49
C LEU A 78 -7.41 -9.30 -9.33
N PHE A 79 -8.21 -10.16 -8.69
CA PHE A 79 -7.89 -11.58 -8.54
C PHE A 79 -7.88 -12.32 -9.88
N GLU A 80 -8.92 -12.14 -10.71
CA GLU A 80 -8.96 -12.67 -12.09
C GLU A 80 -7.71 -12.27 -12.87
N ARG A 81 -7.33 -10.99 -12.78
CA ARG A 81 -6.16 -10.45 -13.45
C ARG A 81 -4.87 -11.16 -13.04
N VAL A 82 -4.59 -11.26 -11.74
CA VAL A 82 -3.33 -11.89 -11.30
C VAL A 82 -3.30 -13.39 -11.59
N LEU A 83 -4.46 -14.07 -11.60
CA LEU A 83 -4.54 -15.47 -12.02
C LEU A 83 -4.27 -15.64 -13.51
N HIS A 84 -4.85 -14.78 -14.35
CA HIS A 84 -4.61 -14.77 -15.78
C HIS A 84 -3.12 -14.60 -16.09
N ASP A 85 -2.45 -13.64 -15.45
CA ASP A 85 -1.01 -13.37 -15.66
C ASP A 85 -0.13 -14.55 -15.22
N ALA A 86 -0.59 -15.32 -14.22
CA ALA A 86 0.06 -16.55 -13.78
C ALA A 86 -0.39 -17.80 -14.56
N GLN A 87 -1.23 -17.66 -15.59
CA GLN A 87 -1.81 -18.77 -16.37
C GLN A 87 -2.59 -19.77 -15.49
N LYS A 88 -3.21 -19.30 -14.40
CA LYS A 88 -4.00 -20.09 -13.47
C LYS A 88 -5.50 -19.90 -13.74
N LYS A 89 -6.26 -20.99 -13.64
CA LYS A 89 -7.74 -20.93 -13.63
C LYS A 89 -8.30 -20.63 -12.24
N LYS A 90 -7.57 -20.99 -11.19
CA LYS A 90 -7.95 -20.81 -9.79
C LYS A 90 -6.75 -20.52 -8.91
N GLY A 91 -6.97 -19.86 -7.78
CA GLY A 91 -5.91 -19.54 -6.82
C GLY A 91 -6.28 -19.70 -5.36
N ASN A 92 -5.30 -19.42 -4.50
CA ASN A 92 -5.42 -19.47 -3.05
C ASN A 92 -5.64 -18.05 -2.50
N PHE A 93 -6.69 -17.89 -1.72
CA PHE A 93 -7.10 -16.63 -1.11
C PHE A 93 -7.01 -16.75 0.42
N LEU A 94 -6.36 -15.78 1.07
CA LEU A 94 -6.31 -15.66 2.53
C LEU A 94 -7.05 -14.40 2.98
N GLU A 95 -7.91 -14.56 3.99
CA GLU A 95 -8.53 -13.48 4.76
C GLU A 95 -8.05 -13.58 6.21
N ILE A 96 -7.43 -12.52 6.72
CA ILE A 96 -7.11 -12.37 8.14
C ILE A 96 -8.15 -11.42 8.75
N GLY A 97 -8.91 -11.90 9.73
CA GLY A 97 -10.07 -11.18 10.27
C GLY A 97 -11.35 -11.55 9.54
N GLY A 98 -12.03 -12.59 10.03
CA GLY A 98 -13.29 -13.09 9.46
C GLY A 98 -14.52 -12.32 9.95
N GLY A 99 -14.45 -11.64 11.09
CA GLY A 99 -15.46 -10.69 11.56
C GLY A 99 -16.88 -11.25 11.75
N SER A 100 -17.75 -11.13 10.75
CA SER A 100 -19.09 -11.77 10.71
C SER A 100 -19.25 -12.73 9.52
N GLY A 101 -18.19 -12.92 8.75
CA GLY A 101 -18.15 -13.67 7.50
C GLY A 101 -18.75 -12.94 6.30
N SER A 102 -19.21 -11.69 6.44
CA SER A 102 -19.88 -10.99 5.34
C SER A 102 -18.95 -10.73 4.15
N PHE A 103 -17.65 -10.49 4.37
CA PHE A 103 -16.69 -10.33 3.28
C PHE A 103 -16.41 -11.66 2.58
N PHE A 104 -16.11 -12.71 3.35
CA PHE A 104 -16.05 -14.09 2.85
C PHE A 104 -17.27 -14.49 2.01
N ASP A 105 -18.49 -14.29 2.52
CA ASP A 105 -19.72 -14.67 1.82
C ASP A 105 -19.90 -13.88 0.51
N HIS A 106 -19.57 -12.58 0.53
CA HIS A 106 -19.58 -11.74 -0.66
C HIS A 106 -18.56 -12.23 -1.72
N ASN A 107 -17.33 -12.53 -1.31
CA ASN A 107 -16.28 -13.00 -2.21
C ASN A 107 -16.64 -14.35 -2.83
N MET A 108 -17.12 -15.29 -2.02
CA MET A 108 -17.55 -16.60 -2.50
C MET A 108 -18.72 -16.49 -3.49
N ALA A 109 -19.70 -15.62 -3.23
CA ALA A 109 -20.82 -15.39 -4.14
C ALA A 109 -20.40 -14.74 -5.47
N THR A 110 -19.41 -13.85 -5.44
CA THR A 110 -19.05 -13.02 -6.60
C THR A 110 -17.99 -13.68 -7.47
N PHE A 111 -16.95 -14.26 -6.85
CA PHE A 111 -15.80 -14.80 -7.55
C PHE A 111 -15.25 -16.10 -6.94
N GLY A 112 -16.02 -16.79 -6.08
CA GLY A 112 -15.62 -18.06 -5.46
C GLY A 112 -15.25 -19.15 -6.48
N HIS A 113 -15.83 -19.13 -7.69
CA HIS A 113 -15.47 -20.05 -8.76
C HIS A 113 -13.99 -19.99 -9.21
N MET A 114 -13.31 -18.86 -8.96
CA MET A 114 -11.86 -18.69 -9.19
C MET A 114 -11.00 -19.04 -7.97
N ILE A 115 -11.61 -19.36 -6.83
CA ILE A 115 -10.90 -19.68 -5.58
C ILE A 115 -10.81 -21.20 -5.43
N GLN A 116 -9.59 -21.73 -5.38
CA GLN A 116 -9.33 -23.14 -5.08
C GLN A 116 -9.37 -23.39 -3.58
N ASN A 117 -8.69 -22.53 -2.81
CA ASN A 117 -8.65 -22.59 -1.35
C ASN A 117 -8.95 -21.19 -0.79
N TYR A 118 -10.02 -21.08 0.00
CA TYR A 118 -10.31 -19.90 0.81
C TYR A 118 -9.90 -20.18 2.25
N VAL A 119 -8.87 -19.51 2.72
CA VAL A 119 -8.36 -19.64 4.08
C VAL A 119 -8.78 -18.42 4.88
N ILE A 120 -9.36 -18.65 6.05
CA ILE A 120 -9.74 -17.59 7.00
C ILE A 120 -8.94 -17.82 8.29
N ILE A 121 -8.32 -16.77 8.81
CA ILE A 121 -7.68 -16.77 10.13
C ILE A 121 -8.46 -15.80 11.01
N GLU A 122 -9.08 -16.31 12.06
CA GLU A 122 -9.92 -15.53 12.96
C GLU A 122 -10.00 -16.22 14.32
N PRO A 123 -9.40 -15.65 15.39
CA PRO A 123 -9.30 -16.28 16.71
C PRO A 123 -10.60 -16.17 17.53
N TYR A 124 -11.77 -16.44 16.95
CA TYR A 124 -13.08 -16.26 17.60
C TYR A 124 -13.15 -16.86 19.01
N SER A 125 -12.66 -18.09 19.21
CA SER A 125 -12.74 -18.75 20.52
C SER A 125 -11.77 -18.16 21.54
N LEU A 126 -10.74 -17.43 21.10
CA LEU A 126 -9.69 -16.86 21.94
C LEU A 126 -9.98 -15.41 22.36
N ILE A 127 -10.81 -14.67 21.60
CA ILE A 127 -11.01 -13.22 21.83
C ILE A 127 -12.42 -12.82 22.25
N SER A 128 -13.44 -13.65 22.01
CA SER A 128 -14.83 -13.23 22.20
C SER A 128 -15.48 -13.91 23.41
N GLU A 129 -15.73 -13.12 24.47
CA GLU A 129 -16.53 -13.56 25.62
C GLU A 129 -18.01 -13.76 25.24
N THR A 130 -18.55 -12.87 24.38
CA THR A 130 -19.98 -12.90 23.99
C THR A 130 -20.27 -13.76 22.76
N LYS A 131 -19.25 -14.02 21.92
CA LYS A 131 -19.33 -14.81 20.67
C LYS A 131 -20.44 -14.38 19.70
N GLU A 132 -20.94 -13.14 19.79
CA GLU A 132 -22.13 -12.69 19.05
C GLU A 132 -22.03 -12.87 17.53
N ARG A 133 -20.83 -12.71 16.96
CA ARG A 133 -20.63 -12.84 15.50
C ARG A 133 -20.40 -14.27 15.03
N LEU A 134 -20.07 -15.18 15.95
CA LEU A 134 -19.71 -16.56 15.64
C LEU A 134 -20.86 -17.34 14.98
N PRO A 135 -22.14 -17.24 15.42
CA PRO A 135 -23.24 -17.93 14.74
C PRO A 135 -23.39 -17.52 13.27
N ALA A 136 -23.39 -16.22 12.99
CA ALA A 136 -23.52 -15.70 11.63
C ALA A 136 -22.32 -16.09 10.74
N PHE A 137 -21.12 -16.10 11.30
CA PHE A 137 -19.93 -16.58 10.62
C PHE A 137 -20.00 -18.08 10.33
N ALA A 138 -20.34 -18.89 11.34
CA ALA A 138 -20.43 -20.34 11.23
C ALA A 138 -21.49 -20.78 10.20
N GLU A 139 -22.62 -20.09 10.14
CA GLU A 139 -23.67 -20.34 9.13
C GLU A 139 -23.13 -20.15 7.71
N LYS A 140 -22.39 -19.06 7.46
CA LYS A 140 -21.79 -18.79 6.13
C LYS A 140 -20.70 -19.81 5.78
N VAL A 141 -19.85 -20.17 6.74
CA VAL A 141 -18.84 -21.22 6.54
C VAL A 141 -19.51 -22.57 6.22
N TYR A 142 -20.57 -22.93 6.96
CA TYR A 142 -21.34 -24.14 6.71
C TYR A 142 -21.99 -24.12 5.31
N LYS A 143 -22.64 -23.01 4.94
CA LYS A 143 -23.23 -22.80 3.60
C LYS A 143 -22.23 -23.11 2.50
N TRP A 144 -21.03 -22.52 2.55
CA TRP A 144 -20.05 -22.67 1.47
C TRP A 144 -19.31 -24.01 1.49
N ARG A 145 -19.04 -24.59 2.66
CA ARG A 145 -18.43 -25.93 2.76
C ARG A 145 -19.33 -27.04 2.24
N ASN A 146 -20.65 -26.89 2.37
CA ASN A 146 -21.62 -27.90 1.93
C ASN A 146 -22.24 -27.59 0.56
N ASN A 147 -21.77 -26.56 -0.13
CA ASN A 147 -22.24 -26.25 -1.48
C ASN A 147 -21.55 -27.18 -2.49
N SER A 148 -22.22 -28.28 -2.87
CA SER A 148 -21.69 -29.26 -3.83
C SER A 148 -21.39 -28.70 -5.23
N SER A 149 -21.92 -27.51 -5.57
CA SER A 149 -21.62 -26.82 -6.82
C SER A 149 -20.38 -25.90 -6.71
N SER A 150 -19.91 -25.62 -5.50
CA SER A 150 -18.71 -24.83 -5.26
C SER A 150 -17.48 -25.73 -5.34
N PRO A 151 -16.48 -25.39 -6.17
CA PRO A 151 -15.26 -26.17 -6.25
C PRO A 151 -14.19 -25.71 -5.23
N THR A 152 -14.56 -24.80 -4.33
CA THR A 152 -13.65 -24.15 -3.38
C THR A 152 -13.57 -24.93 -2.08
N SER A 153 -12.35 -25.22 -1.64
CA SER A 153 -12.08 -25.68 -0.27
C SER A 153 -12.08 -24.48 0.68
N VAL A 154 -12.80 -24.57 1.80
CA VAL A 154 -12.87 -23.50 2.81
C VAL A 154 -12.24 -23.97 4.12
N THR A 155 -11.13 -23.35 4.50
CA THR A 155 -10.38 -23.63 5.74
C THR A 155 -10.52 -22.45 6.69
N VAL A 156 -10.80 -22.72 7.97
CA VAL A 156 -10.86 -21.71 9.03
C VAL A 156 -9.86 -22.11 10.10
N HIS A 157 -8.96 -21.20 10.45
CA HIS A 157 -8.05 -21.32 11.58
C HIS A 157 -8.55 -20.43 12.70
N ASP A 158 -8.98 -21.05 13.80
CA ASP A 158 -9.40 -20.38 15.02
C ASP A 158 -8.16 -20.06 15.89
N GLU A 159 -7.29 -19.22 15.34
CA GLU A 159 -5.95 -18.92 15.85
C GLU A 159 -5.58 -17.46 15.56
N PHE A 160 -4.65 -16.90 16.32
CA PHE A 160 -4.08 -15.59 15.99
C PHE A 160 -3.24 -15.69 14.72
N SER A 161 -3.30 -14.67 13.85
CA SER A 161 -2.44 -14.54 12.67
C SER A 161 -0.94 -14.45 13.01
N THR A 162 -0.60 -14.17 14.27
CA THR A 162 0.77 -14.17 14.78
C THR A 162 1.25 -15.55 15.26
N ASN A 163 0.41 -16.58 15.19
CA ASN A 163 0.79 -17.95 15.55
C ASN A 163 1.87 -18.48 14.59
N LEU A 164 3.08 -18.73 15.13
CA LEU A 164 4.24 -19.11 14.33
C LEU A 164 4.08 -20.46 13.61
N GLU A 165 3.42 -21.43 14.22
CA GLU A 165 3.23 -22.75 13.60
C GLU A 165 2.21 -22.66 12.46
N LEU A 166 1.17 -21.84 12.61
CA LEU A 166 0.24 -21.53 11.52
C LEU A 166 0.96 -20.81 10.37
N ILE A 167 1.76 -19.78 10.65
CA ILE A 167 2.53 -19.06 9.62
C ILE A 167 3.47 -20.01 8.86
N LYS A 168 4.16 -20.91 9.56
CA LYS A 168 5.07 -21.91 8.96
C LYS A 168 4.33 -22.96 8.14
N SER A 169 3.07 -23.26 8.47
CA SER A 169 2.27 -24.23 7.74
C SER A 169 1.96 -23.78 6.30
N PHE A 170 2.02 -22.48 6.02
CA PHE A 170 1.95 -21.94 4.67
C PHE A 170 3.35 -21.81 4.06
N PRO A 171 3.64 -22.51 2.93
CA PRO A 171 4.85 -22.26 2.16
C PRO A 171 4.95 -20.79 1.72
N ASP A 172 6.16 -20.33 1.47
CA ASP A 172 6.34 -19.05 0.78
C ASP A 172 5.68 -19.11 -0.60
N GLU A 173 5.18 -17.97 -1.06
CA GLU A 173 4.48 -17.85 -2.34
C GLU A 173 3.25 -18.77 -2.52
N TYR A 174 2.65 -19.22 -1.41
CA TYR A 174 1.48 -20.08 -1.43
C TYR A 174 0.19 -19.36 -1.87
N PHE A 175 0.01 -18.09 -1.47
CA PHE A 175 -1.21 -17.33 -1.73
C PHE A 175 -1.11 -16.50 -3.02
N ASP A 176 -2.19 -16.48 -3.78
CA ASP A 176 -2.38 -15.58 -4.92
C ASP A 176 -2.95 -14.23 -4.48
N PHE A 177 -3.69 -14.22 -3.37
CA PHE A 177 -4.29 -13.03 -2.79
C PHE A 177 -4.33 -13.15 -1.26
N VAL A 178 -3.86 -12.12 -0.55
CA VAL A 178 -4.01 -11.97 0.91
C VAL A 178 -4.75 -10.68 1.21
N TYR A 179 -5.77 -10.75 2.07
CA TYR A 179 -6.54 -9.61 2.55
C TYR A 179 -6.46 -9.51 4.09
N ILE A 180 -6.06 -8.35 4.60
CA ILE A 180 -5.84 -8.08 6.02
C ILE A 180 -6.94 -7.16 6.58
N ASP A 181 -7.69 -7.65 7.55
CA ASP A 181 -8.77 -6.96 8.27
C ASP A 181 -8.86 -7.43 9.74
N GLY A 182 -7.69 -7.62 10.38
CA GLY A 182 -7.54 -8.20 11.71
C GLY A 182 -7.86 -7.26 12.89
N ASP A 183 -6.92 -7.12 13.82
CA ASP A 183 -7.14 -6.45 15.13
C ASP A 183 -7.29 -4.91 15.07
N HIS A 184 -7.15 -4.33 13.88
CA HIS A 184 -7.22 -2.89 13.60
C HIS A 184 -6.22 -2.01 14.37
N SER A 185 -5.15 -2.61 14.91
CA SER A 185 -4.05 -1.87 15.55
C SER A 185 -2.90 -1.67 14.58
N TYR A 186 -2.07 -0.64 14.84
CA TYR A 186 -0.81 -0.45 14.10
C TYR A 186 0.08 -1.70 14.17
N LYS A 187 0.20 -2.30 15.36
CA LYS A 187 1.07 -3.45 15.58
C LYS A 187 0.55 -4.68 14.86
N GLY A 188 -0.75 -4.96 14.94
CA GLY A 188 -1.36 -6.10 14.27
C GLY A 188 -1.26 -5.97 12.76
N ALA A 189 -1.68 -4.85 12.18
CA ALA A 189 -1.57 -4.61 10.73
C ALA A 189 -0.13 -4.76 10.23
N LYS A 190 0.86 -4.13 10.90
CA LYS A 190 2.27 -4.27 10.52
C LYS A 190 2.77 -5.72 10.68
N SER A 191 2.36 -6.42 11.74
CA SER A 191 2.76 -7.82 11.97
C SER A 191 2.17 -8.78 10.93
N ASP A 192 0.91 -8.59 10.53
CA ASP A 192 0.26 -9.39 9.49
C ASP A 192 0.98 -9.19 8.14
N LEU A 193 1.31 -7.95 7.80
CA LEU A 193 2.11 -7.64 6.60
C LEU A 193 3.48 -8.35 6.65
N ILE A 194 4.21 -8.24 7.76
CA ILE A 194 5.52 -8.91 7.92
C ILE A 194 5.40 -10.44 7.76
N ASN A 195 4.39 -11.05 8.40
CA ASN A 195 4.23 -12.49 8.44
C ASN A 195 3.74 -13.08 7.11
N TYR A 196 2.85 -12.38 6.40
CA TYR A 196 2.13 -12.92 5.25
C TYR A 196 2.58 -12.35 3.89
N PHE A 197 3.35 -11.26 3.85
CA PHE A 197 3.85 -10.72 2.58
C PHE A 197 4.71 -11.73 1.79
N ARG A 198 5.57 -12.48 2.47
CA ARG A 198 6.36 -13.57 1.84
C ARG A 198 5.50 -14.76 1.40
N LYS A 199 4.31 -14.91 1.98
CA LYS A 199 3.36 -15.98 1.64
C LYS A 199 2.56 -15.65 0.39
N VAL A 200 2.52 -14.38 -0.02
CA VAL A 200 2.02 -13.97 -1.34
C VAL A 200 3.08 -14.29 -2.39
N ARG A 201 2.66 -14.88 -3.51
CA ARG A 201 3.57 -15.11 -4.63
C ARG A 201 3.97 -13.82 -5.34
N SER A 202 5.09 -13.85 -6.04
CA SER A 202 5.43 -12.82 -7.02
C SER A 202 4.32 -12.72 -8.09
N GLY A 203 3.93 -11.49 -8.42
CA GLY A 203 2.75 -11.15 -9.22
C GLY A 203 1.40 -11.38 -8.51
N GLY A 204 1.37 -11.73 -7.22
CA GLY A 204 0.16 -11.88 -6.42
C GLY A 204 -0.26 -10.57 -5.73
N VAL A 205 -1.40 -10.58 -5.05
CA VAL A 205 -1.95 -9.39 -4.38
C VAL A 205 -1.80 -9.51 -2.87
N ILE A 206 -1.39 -8.41 -2.24
CA ILE A 206 -1.65 -8.16 -0.83
C ILE A 206 -2.52 -6.92 -0.69
N ALA A 207 -3.53 -7.00 0.15
CA ALA A 207 -4.53 -5.96 0.35
C ALA A 207 -5.01 -5.92 1.81
N GLY A 208 -5.77 -4.89 2.16
CA GLY A 208 -6.41 -4.80 3.47
C GLY A 208 -7.49 -3.73 3.55
N HIS A 209 -8.15 -3.65 4.70
CA HIS A 209 -9.26 -2.74 4.98
C HIS A 209 -8.83 -1.52 5.80
N ASP A 210 -9.76 -0.58 6.04
CA ASP A 210 -9.64 0.50 7.02
C ASP A 210 -8.40 1.40 6.89
N TYR A 211 -7.94 1.61 5.66
CA TYR A 211 -6.78 2.44 5.30
C TYR A 211 -7.13 3.93 5.29
N CYS A 212 -7.50 4.44 6.46
CA CYS A 212 -7.88 5.83 6.62
C CYS A 212 -7.74 6.30 8.07
N CYS A 213 -7.71 7.61 8.26
CA CYS A 213 -7.60 8.29 9.54
C CYS A 213 -8.85 9.14 9.83
N ASN A 214 -9.07 9.47 11.11
CA ASN A 214 -10.12 10.41 11.47
C ASN A 214 -9.75 11.82 11.01
N ARG A 215 -10.67 12.79 11.13
CA ARG A 215 -10.47 14.15 10.60
C ARG A 215 -9.22 14.83 11.17
N LYS A 216 -9.02 14.74 12.48
CA LYS A 216 -7.90 15.37 13.18
C LYS A 216 -6.57 14.74 12.77
N GLU A 217 -6.51 13.42 12.74
CA GLU A 217 -5.31 12.68 12.34
C GLU A 217 -4.97 12.93 10.87
N TYR A 218 -5.96 12.87 9.98
CA TYR A 218 -5.84 13.16 8.55
C TYR A 218 -5.16 14.52 8.28
N GLU A 219 -5.55 15.56 9.03
CA GLU A 219 -4.99 16.91 8.86
C GLU A 219 -3.51 17.01 9.30
N SER A 220 -3.06 16.09 10.16
CA SER A 220 -1.67 16.04 10.66
C SER A 220 -0.80 14.96 10.01
N THR A 221 -1.40 13.98 9.32
CA THR A 221 -0.71 12.82 8.75
C THR A 221 -0.64 12.97 7.24
N ILE A 222 0.58 13.15 6.73
CA ILE A 222 0.84 13.30 5.30
C ILE A 222 0.31 12.07 4.54
N HIS A 223 -0.43 12.31 3.45
CA HIS A 223 -1.03 11.31 2.56
C HIS A 223 -2.08 10.36 3.15
N ALA A 224 -2.41 10.46 4.44
CA ALA A 224 -3.50 9.67 5.01
C ALA A 224 -4.81 9.95 4.27
N PRO A 225 -5.61 8.94 3.92
CA PRO A 225 -6.98 9.16 3.49
C PRO A 225 -7.86 9.50 4.69
N TRP A 226 -8.76 10.48 4.57
CA TRP A 226 -9.82 10.67 5.57
C TRP A 226 -10.90 9.59 5.43
N CYS A 227 -11.31 8.96 6.54
CA CYS A 227 -12.42 7.99 6.55
C CYS A 227 -13.77 8.62 6.25
N GLY A 228 -13.88 9.94 6.46
CA GLY A 228 -15.09 10.67 6.15
C GLY A 228 -16.19 10.55 7.22
N LYS A 229 -17.44 10.74 6.82
CA LYS A 229 -18.64 10.76 7.65
C LYS A 229 -19.60 9.64 7.28
N TYR A 230 -20.43 9.23 8.23
CA TYR A 230 -21.52 8.31 7.97
C TYR A 230 -22.62 8.97 7.13
N ILE A 231 -23.04 8.32 6.04
CA ILE A 231 -24.14 8.77 5.18
C ILE A 231 -25.29 7.76 5.30
N TYR A 232 -26.47 8.19 5.73
CA TYR A 232 -27.66 7.33 5.80
C TYR A 232 -28.57 7.67 4.62
N PRO A 233 -29.20 6.70 3.94
CA PRO A 233 -29.22 5.25 4.23
C PRO A 233 -28.12 4.44 3.54
N VAL A 234 -27.13 5.09 2.92
CA VAL A 234 -26.23 4.47 1.95
C VAL A 234 -25.07 3.68 2.60
N SER A 235 -24.50 4.20 3.70
CA SER A 235 -23.50 3.49 4.50
C SER A 235 -24.15 2.49 5.46
N THR A 236 -23.34 1.56 6.00
CA THR A 236 -23.73 0.59 7.05
C THR A 236 -24.19 1.20 8.39
N SER A 237 -24.45 2.51 8.42
CA SER A 237 -24.75 3.28 9.61
C SER A 237 -26.25 3.48 9.84
N LYS A 238 -26.60 3.62 11.12
CA LYS A 238 -27.95 3.99 11.56
C LYS A 238 -28.17 5.49 11.35
N ARG A 239 -29.44 5.92 11.24
CA ARG A 239 -29.84 7.35 11.09
C ARG A 239 -29.18 8.27 12.13
N GLU A 240 -28.99 7.79 13.37
CA GLU A 240 -28.35 8.52 14.48
C GLU A 240 -26.86 8.84 14.28
N LYS A 241 -26.20 8.14 13.36
CA LYS A 241 -24.78 8.35 13.02
C LYS A 241 -24.60 9.28 11.83
N HIS A 242 -25.66 9.56 11.07
CA HIS A 242 -25.58 10.40 9.87
C HIS A 242 -24.87 11.73 10.14
N GLY A 243 -23.91 12.09 9.28
CA GLY A 243 -23.13 13.32 9.36
C GLY A 243 -22.02 13.34 10.42
N LYS A 244 -21.92 12.30 11.27
CA LYS A 244 -20.81 12.12 12.21
C LYS A 244 -19.62 11.50 11.52
N ASP A 245 -18.42 11.82 11.99
CA ASP A 245 -17.19 11.20 11.51
C ASP A 245 -17.22 9.68 11.73
N LYS A 246 -16.75 8.95 10.74
CA LYS A 246 -16.58 7.50 10.85
C LYS A 246 -15.53 7.18 11.89
N VAL A 247 -15.74 6.06 12.59
CA VAL A 247 -14.65 5.44 13.35
C VAL A 247 -13.52 5.13 12.38
N ALA A 248 -12.31 5.52 12.76
CA ALA A 248 -11.11 5.39 11.97
C ALA A 248 -10.08 4.57 12.72
N PHE A 249 -9.29 3.80 11.97
CA PHE A 249 -8.21 2.97 12.50
C PHE A 249 -6.88 3.40 11.88
N CYS A 250 -6.49 4.66 12.13
CA CYS A 250 -5.31 5.28 11.51
C CYS A 250 -4.01 4.49 11.75
N GLY A 251 -3.96 3.66 12.80
CA GLY A 251 -2.87 2.71 13.03
C GLY A 251 -2.64 1.75 11.85
N ILE A 252 -3.68 1.31 11.15
CA ILE A 252 -3.56 0.45 9.96
C ILE A 252 -2.84 1.19 8.85
N PHE A 253 -3.27 2.41 8.53
CA PHE A 253 -2.61 3.26 7.54
C PHE A 253 -1.13 3.43 7.87
N LEU A 254 -0.80 3.80 9.11
CA LEU A 254 0.58 4.00 9.56
C LEU A 254 1.42 2.72 9.47
N GLY A 255 0.87 1.58 9.88
CA GLY A 255 1.57 0.29 9.84
C GLY A 255 1.83 -0.17 8.40
N ALA A 256 0.85 0.00 7.52
CA ALA A 256 0.96 -0.30 6.11
C ALA A 256 1.99 0.60 5.40
N GLU A 257 1.95 1.92 5.63
CA GLU A 257 2.90 2.87 5.04
C GLU A 257 4.33 2.61 5.50
N GLU A 258 4.54 2.30 6.78
CA GLU A 258 5.86 1.99 7.29
C GLU A 258 6.41 0.70 6.68
N PHE A 259 5.58 -0.33 6.58
CA PHE A 259 5.95 -1.57 5.90
C PHE A 259 6.31 -1.33 4.42
N ALA A 260 5.51 -0.55 3.70
CA ALA A 260 5.79 -0.22 2.29
C ALA A 260 7.10 0.57 2.12
N LYS A 261 7.38 1.51 3.04
CA LYS A 261 8.65 2.25 3.08
C LYS A 261 9.85 1.34 3.33
N GLU A 262 9.73 0.40 4.26
CA GLU A 262 10.78 -0.60 4.57
C GLU A 262 11.05 -1.54 3.39
N ASN A 263 10.04 -1.78 2.54
CA ASN A 263 10.10 -2.70 1.41
C ASN A 263 10.14 -2.00 0.03
N ASN A 264 10.29 -0.68 0.01
CA ASN A 264 10.42 0.16 -1.20
C ASN A 264 9.30 -0.04 -2.25
N PHE A 265 8.05 0.02 -1.82
CA PHE A 265 6.88 0.08 -2.72
C PHE A 265 5.85 1.10 -2.20
N TYR A 266 4.76 1.28 -2.96
CA TYR A 266 3.64 2.13 -2.56
C TYR A 266 2.33 1.34 -2.61
N TRP A 267 1.39 1.73 -1.76
CA TRP A 267 0.03 1.22 -1.79
C TRP A 267 -0.81 1.96 -2.82
N LEU A 268 -1.58 1.21 -3.59
CA LEU A 268 -2.79 1.73 -4.20
C LEU A 268 -3.90 1.63 -3.16
N TYR A 269 -4.85 2.55 -3.17
CA TYR A 269 -5.99 2.45 -2.28
C TYR A 269 -7.27 2.88 -2.96
N THR A 270 -8.34 2.33 -2.43
CA THR A 270 -9.67 2.53 -2.95
C THR A 270 -10.25 3.83 -2.40
N LEU A 271 -10.90 4.60 -3.25
CA LEU A 271 -11.61 5.81 -2.82
C LEU A 271 -13.08 5.49 -2.50
N GLU A 272 -13.29 4.37 -1.78
CA GLU A 272 -14.59 3.71 -1.58
C GLU A 272 -15.73 4.68 -1.30
N GLY A 273 -16.69 4.69 -2.25
CA GLY A 273 -17.94 5.44 -2.21
C GLY A 273 -17.78 6.97 -2.14
N ARG A 274 -16.61 7.53 -2.45
CA ARG A 274 -16.46 8.98 -2.43
C ARG A 274 -17.30 9.62 -3.53
N GLY A 275 -18.26 10.45 -3.12
CA GLY A 275 -19.03 11.29 -4.05
C GLY A 275 -18.23 12.50 -4.52
N GLU A 276 -18.85 13.34 -5.35
CA GLU A 276 -18.28 14.63 -5.76
C GLU A 276 -17.87 15.45 -4.52
N GLY A 277 -16.64 16.00 -4.52
CA GLY A 277 -16.14 16.87 -3.45
C GLY A 277 -15.44 16.17 -2.27
N ASN A 278 -14.89 14.95 -2.44
CA ASN A 278 -14.23 14.16 -1.37
C ASN A 278 -15.15 13.80 -0.19
N ALA A 279 -16.47 13.82 -0.41
CA ALA A 279 -17.42 13.33 0.58
C ALA A 279 -17.20 11.82 0.81
N ALA A 280 -17.33 11.38 2.04
CA ALA A 280 -17.13 9.99 2.45
C ALA A 280 -18.07 9.01 1.75
N GLY A 281 -17.62 7.77 1.51
CA GLY A 281 -18.48 6.73 0.96
C GLY A 281 -19.15 5.81 1.96
N ASP A 282 -19.66 4.70 1.46
CA ASP A 282 -20.40 3.71 2.26
C ASP A 282 -19.49 2.93 3.20
N ASN A 283 -18.25 2.69 2.76
CA ASN A 283 -17.24 1.91 3.46
C ASN A 283 -15.96 2.74 3.71
N ASN A 284 -15.02 2.16 4.45
CA ASN A 284 -13.71 2.76 4.64
C ASN A 284 -12.79 2.34 3.48
N PRO A 285 -11.83 3.19 3.07
CA PRO A 285 -10.84 2.82 2.05
C PRO A 285 -10.14 1.49 2.36
N SER A 286 -10.20 0.54 1.44
CA SER A 286 -9.24 -0.57 1.36
C SER A 286 -7.97 -0.16 0.60
N TYR A 287 -6.89 -0.91 0.76
CA TYR A 287 -5.60 -0.71 0.11
C TYR A 287 -5.08 -2.01 -0.48
N PHE A 288 -4.22 -1.93 -1.50
CA PHE A 288 -3.61 -3.09 -2.14
C PHE A 288 -2.34 -2.75 -2.91
N THR A 289 -1.52 -3.76 -3.15
CA THR A 289 -0.44 -3.71 -4.12
C THR A 289 -0.26 -5.07 -4.80
N ILE A 290 0.40 -5.08 -5.96
CA ILE A 290 0.85 -6.30 -6.61
C ILE A 290 2.30 -6.52 -6.16
N LYS A 291 2.57 -7.66 -5.53
CA LYS A 291 3.92 -8.03 -5.10
C LYS A 291 4.78 -8.30 -6.33
N LEU A 292 5.76 -7.43 -6.61
CA LEU A 292 6.68 -7.55 -7.74
C LEU A 292 7.79 -8.57 -7.46
#